data_AF-A0A9J5WAU8-F1
#
_entry.id   AF-A0A9J5WAU8-F1
#
_cell.length_a   1.000
_cell.length_b   1.000
_cell.length_c   1.000
_cell.angle_alpha   90.00
_cell.angle_beta   90.00
_cell.angle_gamma   90.00
#
_symmetry.space_group_name_H-M   'P 1'
#
loop_
_entity.id
_entity.type
_entity.pdbx_description
1 polymer ?
#
loop_
_entity_poly.entity_id
_entity_poly.type
_entity_poly.pdbx_seq_one_letter_code
_entity_poly.pdbx_strand_id
1 'polypeptide(L)'
;MSQLCIIKEKVEIFQLDLSLSKYEHRRYTFPFKFISSHRSNLSPFVSLKVLAFNNVDVVNRVVNFFIFNCPLLEKLSIHQSLLLTHLEIVGPSCFNLKDLELCHCINLDFIKIHNINLVSFKYIGWKSNLLLENVTSVLTADFKMTQAVICELVHTFTTYFTRLRTLSLEFGHMGMDLYFLDHALPKFNNLKVLVLKLSGMEDVSLLGITPLIEASPYLQKLHIELEWAKTMISKEKVIQKKCPHQHLKEVIYSGYLGGFADRVLTTYLTRNSVALDTLIINPYEYDAQEARVRARRHLQGKIPKRVKLVIL
;
A
#
# COMPACT_ATOMS: atom_id res chain seq x y z
N MET A 1 28.74 -29.85 -36.05
CA MET A 1 28.48 -30.05 -34.61
C MET A 1 29.12 -28.89 -33.87
N SER A 2 28.33 -27.91 -33.44
CA SER A 2 28.80 -26.80 -32.61
C SER A 2 28.04 -26.87 -31.29
N GLN A 3 28.72 -27.38 -30.26
CA GLN A 3 28.24 -27.41 -28.88
C GLN A 3 27.92 -25.97 -28.44
N LEU A 4 26.64 -25.70 -28.22
CA LEU A 4 26.23 -24.56 -27.42
C LEU A 4 26.67 -24.86 -25.98
N CYS A 5 27.76 -24.24 -25.55
CA CYS A 5 28.15 -24.25 -24.15
C CYS A 5 27.13 -23.38 -23.39
N ILE A 6 26.06 -24.01 -22.90
CA ILE A 6 25.12 -23.37 -21.98
C ILE A 6 25.88 -23.17 -20.68
N ILE A 7 26.40 -21.96 -20.49
CA ILE A 7 26.89 -21.52 -19.19
C ILE A 7 25.68 -21.62 -18.25
N LYS A 8 25.71 -22.57 -17.32
CA LYS A 8 24.74 -22.73 -16.24
C LYS A 8 24.93 -21.60 -15.22
N GLU A 9 24.67 -20.36 -15.62
CA GLU A 9 24.47 -19.32 -14.62
C GLU A 9 23.16 -19.63 -13.88
N LYS A 10 23.24 -19.80 -12.57
CA LYS A 10 22.05 -19.93 -11.72
C LYS A 10 21.38 -18.57 -11.69
N VAL A 11 20.41 -18.35 -12.58
CA VAL A 11 19.63 -17.11 -12.58
C VAL A 11 18.75 -17.11 -11.33
N GLU A 12 19.18 -16.35 -10.32
CA GLU A 12 18.39 -16.13 -9.10
C GLU A 12 17.42 -14.95 -9.23
N ILE A 13 17.73 -14.01 -10.13
CA ILE A 13 16.92 -12.80 -10.36
C ILE A 13 16.65 -12.69 -11.86
N PHE A 14 15.37 -12.64 -12.22
CA PHE A 14 14.92 -12.30 -13.56
C PHE A 14 14.08 -11.04 -13.47
N GLN A 15 14.62 -9.93 -13.96
CA GLN A 15 13.92 -8.65 -14.03
C GLN A 15 13.94 -8.14 -15.47
N LEU A 16 12.76 -7.83 -16.00
CA LEU A 16 12.61 -7.15 -17.27
C LEU A 16 11.87 -5.84 -17.04
N ASP A 17 12.57 -4.73 -17.23
CA ASP A 17 12.04 -3.38 -17.03
C ASP A 17 12.14 -2.58 -18.34
N LEU A 18 10.97 -2.20 -18.87
CA LEU A 18 10.83 -1.40 -20.09
C LEU A 18 10.20 -0.04 -19.83
N SER A 19 10.14 0.40 -18.57
CA SER A 19 9.55 1.69 -18.16
C SER A 19 10.33 2.90 -18.70
N LEU A 20 11.62 2.75 -19.01
CA LEU A 20 12.48 3.80 -19.56
C LEU A 20 12.42 3.94 -21.09
N SER A 21 11.62 3.11 -21.77
CA SER A 21 11.57 3.13 -23.23
C SER A 21 10.79 4.36 -23.74
N LYS A 22 11.48 5.27 -24.45
CA LYS A 22 10.89 6.48 -25.07
C LYS A 22 9.90 6.19 -26.21
N TYR A 23 9.63 4.92 -26.51
CA TYR A 23 8.79 4.47 -27.60
C TYR A 23 7.45 3.97 -27.04
N GLU A 24 6.59 4.90 -26.67
CA GLU A 24 5.28 4.66 -26.04
C GLU A 24 4.28 3.86 -26.92
N HIS A 25 4.61 3.58 -28.19
CA HIS A 25 3.66 3.05 -29.15
C HIS A 25 3.68 1.53 -29.33
N ARG A 26 4.64 0.79 -28.76
CA ARG A 26 4.65 -0.68 -28.84
C ARG A 26 4.92 -1.32 -27.49
N ARG A 27 3.85 -1.77 -26.82
CA ARG A 27 3.97 -2.62 -25.64
C ARG A 27 4.65 -3.93 -26.01
N TYR A 28 5.59 -4.37 -25.17
CA TYR A 28 6.27 -5.64 -25.33
C TYR A 28 5.52 -6.72 -24.56
N THR A 29 5.04 -7.73 -25.29
CA THR A 29 4.46 -8.93 -24.68
C THR A 29 5.53 -9.97 -24.42
N PHE A 30 5.58 -10.49 -23.20
CA PHE A 30 6.53 -11.54 -22.85
C PHE A 30 6.29 -12.79 -23.72
N PRO A 31 7.31 -13.24 -24.46
CA PRO A 31 7.16 -14.30 -25.46
C PRO A 31 7.13 -15.70 -24.82
N PHE A 32 5.94 -16.14 -24.42
CA PHE A 32 5.71 -17.46 -23.80
C PHE A 32 6.35 -18.65 -24.56
N LYS A 33 6.39 -18.60 -25.90
CA LYS A 33 6.97 -19.65 -26.75
C LYS A 33 8.43 -20.00 -26.41
N PHE A 34 9.21 -19.06 -25.90
CA PHE A 34 10.62 -19.33 -25.57
C PHE A 34 10.77 -20.06 -24.24
N ILE A 35 9.84 -19.90 -23.31
CA ILE A 35 9.86 -20.64 -22.04
C ILE A 35 9.13 -21.99 -22.16
N SER A 36 8.07 -22.08 -22.97
CA SER A 36 7.29 -23.32 -23.15
C SER A 36 7.96 -24.38 -24.05
N SER A 37 8.98 -24.00 -24.82
CA SER A 37 9.71 -24.91 -25.74
C SER A 37 10.77 -25.76 -25.04
N HIS A 38 11.07 -25.47 -23.77
CA HIS A 38 12.02 -26.25 -22.99
C HIS A 38 11.37 -27.58 -22.57
N ARG A 39 11.74 -28.66 -23.27
CA ARG A 39 11.28 -30.05 -23.02
C ARG A 39 12.16 -30.84 -22.03
N SER A 40 13.13 -30.20 -21.38
CA SER A 40 13.94 -30.86 -20.36
C SER A 40 13.18 -30.94 -19.03
N ASN A 41 13.30 -32.06 -18.31
CA ASN A 41 12.70 -32.28 -16.98
C ASN A 41 13.18 -31.30 -15.88
N LEU A 42 14.06 -30.36 -16.22
CA LEU A 42 14.59 -29.33 -15.34
C LEU A 42 14.31 -27.97 -15.98
N SER A 43 13.49 -27.18 -15.31
CA SER A 43 13.29 -25.76 -15.63
C SER A 43 14.63 -25.03 -15.57
N PRO A 44 14.98 -24.18 -16.54
CA PRO A 44 16.18 -23.35 -16.43
C PRO A 44 16.10 -22.35 -15.25
N PHE A 45 14.91 -22.19 -14.67
CA PHE A 45 14.61 -21.24 -13.61
C PHE A 45 14.49 -21.89 -12.22
N VAL A 46 15.01 -23.11 -12.01
CA VAL A 46 14.94 -23.78 -10.69
C VAL A 46 15.61 -23.00 -9.55
N SER A 47 16.57 -22.14 -9.87
CA SER A 47 17.26 -21.28 -8.89
C SER A 47 16.63 -19.89 -8.73
N LEU A 48 15.55 -19.59 -9.48
CA LEU A 48 14.96 -18.27 -9.52
C LEU A 48 14.27 -17.94 -8.20
N LYS A 49 14.68 -16.83 -7.57
CA LYS A 49 14.15 -16.28 -6.33
C LYS A 49 13.34 -15.01 -6.54
N VAL A 50 13.68 -14.21 -7.53
CA VAL A 50 12.99 -12.94 -7.83
C VAL A 50 12.56 -12.91 -9.29
N LEU A 51 11.27 -12.68 -9.51
CA LEU A 51 10.70 -12.45 -10.83
C LEU A 51 10.02 -11.08 -10.87
N ALA A 52 10.51 -10.20 -11.74
CA ALA A 52 9.98 -8.85 -11.88
C ALA A 52 9.72 -8.48 -13.35
N PHE A 53 8.51 -8.00 -13.61
CA PHE A 53 8.10 -7.47 -14.90
C PHE A 53 7.61 -6.04 -14.71
N ASN A 54 8.27 -5.07 -15.34
CA ASN A 54 7.87 -3.67 -15.28
C ASN A 54 7.66 -3.12 -16.69
N ASN A 55 6.44 -2.61 -16.96
CA ASN A 55 6.01 -2.17 -18.28
C ASN A 55 6.15 -3.28 -19.36
N VAL A 56 5.84 -4.52 -18.97
CA VAL A 56 5.87 -5.72 -19.82
C VAL A 56 4.50 -6.39 -19.75
N ASP A 57 3.90 -6.63 -20.90
CA ASP A 57 2.64 -7.35 -20.99
C ASP A 57 2.87 -8.85 -20.74
N VAL A 58 2.35 -9.33 -19.63
CA VAL A 58 2.40 -10.75 -19.25
C VAL A 58 0.99 -11.32 -19.23
N VAL A 59 0.79 -12.41 -19.96
CA VAL A 59 -0.45 -13.20 -19.93
C VAL A 59 -0.42 -14.21 -18.78
N ASN A 60 -1.58 -14.63 -18.29
CA ASN A 60 -1.73 -15.52 -17.12
C ASN A 60 -0.86 -16.79 -17.22
N ARG A 61 -0.76 -17.41 -18.41
CA ARG A 61 0.07 -18.61 -18.64
C ARG A 61 1.57 -18.40 -18.39
N VAL A 62 2.10 -17.19 -18.59
CA VAL A 62 3.49 -16.86 -18.31
C VAL A 62 3.73 -16.89 -16.81
N VAL A 63 2.86 -16.23 -16.04
CA VAL A 63 2.95 -16.19 -14.58
C VAL A 63 2.82 -17.59 -13.99
N ASN A 64 1.81 -18.35 -14.44
CA ASN A 64 1.62 -19.75 -14.03
C ASN A 64 2.86 -20.60 -14.30
N PHE A 65 3.49 -20.45 -15.47
CA PHE A 65 4.71 -21.19 -15.78
C PHE A 65 5.79 -20.96 -14.72
N PHE A 66 6.07 -19.71 -14.34
CA PHE A 66 7.09 -19.43 -13.33
C PHE A 66 6.68 -19.92 -11.94
N ILE A 67 5.43 -19.69 -11.54
CA ILE A 67 4.82 -20.20 -10.29
C ILE A 67 5.04 -21.72 -10.15
N PHE A 68 4.80 -22.50 -11.20
CA PHE A 68 4.93 -23.97 -11.14
C PHE A 68 6.37 -24.48 -11.32
N ASN A 69 7.25 -23.72 -11.97
CA ASN A 69 8.58 -24.18 -12.38
C ASN A 69 9.74 -23.52 -11.63
N CYS A 70 9.46 -22.65 -10.66
CA CYS A 70 10.45 -21.93 -9.85
C CYS A 70 10.22 -22.20 -8.36
N PRO A 71 10.66 -23.35 -7.82
CA PRO A 71 10.37 -23.75 -6.45
C PRO A 71 11.00 -22.82 -5.40
N LEU A 72 12.05 -22.08 -5.76
CA LEU A 72 12.74 -21.13 -4.87
C LEU A 72 12.22 -19.70 -4.99
N LEU A 73 11.13 -19.46 -5.73
CA LEU A 73 10.62 -18.11 -5.97
C LEU A 73 10.15 -17.47 -4.65
N GLU A 74 10.80 -16.39 -4.24
CA GLU A 74 10.53 -15.63 -3.02
C GLU A 74 9.77 -14.33 -3.29
N LYS A 75 9.95 -13.72 -4.47
CA LYS A 75 9.31 -12.47 -4.87
C LYS A 75 8.74 -12.54 -6.28
N LEU A 76 7.49 -12.11 -6.43
CA LEU A 76 6.82 -11.88 -7.72
C LEU A 76 6.36 -10.43 -7.80
N SER A 77 6.84 -9.69 -8.80
CA SER A 77 6.46 -8.30 -9.05
C SER A 77 6.00 -8.14 -10.50
N ILE A 78 4.77 -7.64 -10.69
CA ILE A 78 4.21 -7.37 -12.02
C ILE A 78 3.61 -5.96 -12.03
N HIS A 79 4.22 -5.09 -12.81
CA HIS A 79 3.87 -3.69 -12.91
C HIS A 79 3.46 -3.35 -14.34
N GLN A 80 2.35 -2.62 -14.49
CA GLN A 80 1.87 -2.04 -15.74
C GLN A 80 1.60 -3.05 -16.88
N SER A 81 1.24 -4.30 -16.55
CA SER A 81 0.79 -5.29 -17.53
C SER A 81 -0.68 -5.06 -17.90
N LEU A 82 -0.99 -4.99 -19.19
CA LEU A 82 -2.38 -4.94 -19.67
C LEU A 82 -2.96 -6.31 -20.02
N LEU A 83 -2.13 -7.34 -20.13
CA LEU A 83 -2.59 -8.68 -20.54
C LEU A 83 -2.83 -9.63 -19.36
N LEU A 84 -2.46 -9.23 -18.15
CA LEU A 84 -2.71 -10.01 -16.94
C LEU A 84 -4.16 -9.78 -16.52
N THR A 85 -5.00 -10.81 -16.63
CA THR A 85 -6.41 -10.73 -16.29
C THR A 85 -6.79 -11.51 -15.04
N HIS A 86 -6.02 -12.55 -14.73
CA HIS A 86 -6.30 -13.47 -13.64
C HIS A 86 -4.99 -13.96 -13.05
N LEU A 87 -4.92 -13.98 -11.72
CA LEU A 87 -3.77 -14.50 -10.99
C LEU A 87 -4.23 -15.47 -9.90
N GLU A 88 -3.72 -16.69 -9.95
CA GLU A 88 -3.86 -17.66 -8.87
C GLU A 88 -2.49 -18.04 -8.34
N ILE A 89 -2.30 -17.85 -7.05
CA ILE A 89 -1.12 -18.31 -6.34
C ILE A 89 -1.60 -19.29 -5.27
N VAL A 90 -1.44 -20.57 -5.56
CA VAL A 90 -1.98 -21.66 -4.76
C VAL A 90 -0.84 -22.57 -4.30
N GLY A 91 -0.72 -22.74 -2.99
CA GLY A 91 0.22 -23.70 -2.39
C GLY A 91 -0.14 -25.15 -2.78
N PRO A 92 0.84 -26.08 -2.82
CA PRO A 92 2.21 -25.92 -2.34
C PRO A 92 3.22 -25.41 -3.39
N SER A 93 2.81 -25.23 -4.65
CA SER A 93 3.72 -24.91 -5.77
C SER A 93 4.52 -23.62 -5.59
N CYS A 94 4.05 -22.69 -4.75
CA CYS A 94 4.70 -21.40 -4.48
C CYS A 94 4.92 -21.15 -2.98
N PHE A 95 5.22 -22.20 -2.20
CA PHE A 95 5.33 -22.07 -0.74
C PHE A 95 6.43 -21.09 -0.28
N ASN A 96 7.47 -20.90 -1.09
CA ASN A 96 8.57 -19.98 -0.79
C ASN A 96 8.25 -18.52 -1.11
N LEU A 97 7.13 -18.22 -1.78
CA LEU A 97 6.76 -16.87 -2.14
C LEU A 97 6.40 -16.09 -0.87
N LYS A 98 7.19 -15.04 -0.59
CA LYS A 98 7.05 -14.17 0.58
C LYS A 98 6.58 -12.77 0.20
N ASP A 99 6.87 -12.31 -1.01
CA ASP A 99 6.57 -10.96 -1.46
C ASP A 99 5.82 -10.98 -2.81
N LEU A 100 4.67 -10.32 -2.84
CA LEU A 100 3.83 -10.17 -4.02
C LEU A 100 3.56 -8.69 -4.27
N GLU A 101 3.91 -8.20 -5.45
CA GLU A 101 3.64 -6.84 -5.89
C GLU A 101 2.89 -6.85 -7.22
N LEU A 102 1.72 -6.21 -7.24
CA LEU A 102 0.87 -6.09 -8.42
C LEU A 102 0.45 -4.62 -8.56
N CYS A 103 1.07 -3.90 -9.51
CA CYS A 103 0.85 -2.47 -9.65
C CYS A 103 0.34 -2.11 -11.03
N HIS A 104 -0.73 -1.33 -11.11
CA HIS A 104 -1.28 -0.77 -12.35
C HIS A 104 -1.56 -1.82 -13.44
N CYS A 105 -1.96 -3.03 -13.04
CA CYS A 105 -2.44 -4.07 -13.95
C CYS A 105 -3.94 -3.83 -14.21
N ILE A 106 -4.27 -2.97 -15.17
CA ILE A 106 -5.63 -2.38 -15.33
C ILE A 106 -6.70 -3.44 -15.62
N ASN A 107 -6.33 -4.50 -16.36
CA ASN A 107 -7.24 -5.59 -16.75
C ASN A 107 -7.22 -6.77 -15.77
N LEU A 108 -6.52 -6.66 -14.63
CA LEU A 108 -6.48 -7.71 -13.63
C LEU A 108 -7.80 -7.72 -12.85
N ASP A 109 -8.60 -8.74 -13.12
CA ASP A 109 -9.98 -8.82 -12.68
C ASP A 109 -10.17 -9.74 -11.50
N PHE A 110 -9.21 -10.62 -11.22
CA PHE A 110 -9.32 -11.58 -10.13
C PHE A 110 -7.95 -12.01 -9.61
N ILE A 111 -7.80 -12.01 -8.29
CA ILE A 111 -6.61 -12.47 -7.59
C ILE A 111 -7.05 -13.51 -6.55
N LYS A 112 -6.55 -14.73 -6.66
CA LYS A 112 -6.70 -15.78 -5.65
C LYS A 112 -5.35 -16.10 -5.02
N ILE A 113 -5.31 -16.05 -3.69
CA ILE A 113 -4.14 -16.46 -2.90
C ILE A 113 -4.62 -17.48 -1.89
N HIS A 114 -4.07 -18.69 -1.97
CA HIS A 114 -4.51 -19.83 -1.14
C HIS A 114 -3.33 -20.64 -0.61
N ASN A 115 -3.30 -20.89 0.70
CA ASN A 115 -2.27 -21.70 1.38
C ASN A 115 -0.83 -21.23 1.13
N ILE A 116 -0.55 -19.93 1.27
CA ILE A 116 0.79 -19.35 1.10
C ILE A 116 1.18 -18.52 2.31
N ASN A 117 2.45 -18.63 2.69
CA ASN A 117 3.05 -17.88 3.78
C ASN A 117 3.61 -16.51 3.32
N LEU A 118 2.77 -15.69 2.68
CA LEU A 118 3.17 -14.34 2.27
C LEU A 118 3.55 -13.49 3.50
N VAL A 119 4.63 -12.73 3.37
CA VAL A 119 5.09 -11.76 4.37
C VAL A 119 4.67 -10.35 3.98
N SER A 120 4.77 -10.02 2.70
CA SER A 120 4.47 -8.72 2.12
C SER A 120 3.49 -8.86 0.95
N PHE A 121 2.49 -7.98 0.90
CA PHE A 121 1.58 -7.88 -0.22
C PHE A 121 1.32 -6.42 -0.61
N LYS A 122 1.67 -6.08 -1.84
CA LYS A 122 1.39 -4.77 -2.43
C LYS A 122 0.45 -4.91 -3.62
N TYR A 123 -0.64 -4.15 -3.60
CA TYR A 123 -1.57 -4.08 -4.71
C TYR A 123 -2.02 -2.65 -4.99
N ILE A 124 -1.69 -2.18 -6.18
CA ILE A 124 -2.10 -0.86 -6.68
C ILE A 124 -2.98 -1.08 -7.90
N GLY A 125 -4.29 -0.86 -7.77
CA GLY A 125 -5.26 -1.18 -8.79
C GLY A 125 -6.65 -0.60 -8.53
N TRP A 126 -7.58 -0.83 -9.45
CA TRP A 126 -8.94 -0.25 -9.38
C TRP A 126 -10.02 -1.27 -9.00
N LYS A 127 -9.71 -2.57 -9.02
CA LYS A 127 -10.68 -3.66 -8.79
C LYS A 127 -10.44 -4.36 -7.45
N SER A 128 -11.52 -4.88 -6.84
CA SER A 128 -11.55 -5.45 -5.49
C SER A 128 -11.60 -6.98 -5.40
N ASN A 129 -11.59 -7.69 -6.53
CA ASN A 129 -11.78 -9.15 -6.56
C ASN A 129 -10.55 -9.92 -6.03
N LEU A 130 -10.41 -9.90 -4.71
CA LEU A 130 -9.35 -10.55 -3.95
C LEU A 130 -9.95 -11.68 -3.12
N LEU A 131 -9.65 -12.92 -3.52
CA LEU A 131 -10.01 -14.12 -2.77
C LEU A 131 -8.79 -14.61 -1.96
N LEU A 132 -8.88 -14.51 -0.65
CA LEU A 132 -7.85 -14.99 0.27
C LEU A 132 -8.36 -16.20 1.04
N GLU A 133 -7.54 -17.24 1.10
CA GLU A 133 -7.82 -18.43 1.91
C GLU A 133 -6.53 -18.89 2.59
N ASN A 134 -6.54 -18.99 3.93
CA ASN A 134 -5.38 -19.39 4.73
C ASN A 134 -4.12 -18.53 4.51
N VAL A 135 -4.27 -17.21 4.38
CA VAL A 135 -3.17 -16.24 4.14
C VAL A 135 -2.86 -15.40 5.39
N THR A 136 -2.61 -16.06 6.53
CA THR A 136 -2.51 -15.41 7.86
C THR A 136 -1.17 -14.78 8.21
N SER A 137 -0.14 -15.04 7.41
CA SER A 137 1.25 -14.67 7.69
C SER A 137 1.62 -13.22 7.34
N VAL A 138 0.79 -12.50 6.59
CA VAL A 138 1.12 -11.17 6.06
C VAL A 138 1.41 -10.20 7.20
N LEU A 139 2.60 -9.61 7.17
CA LEU A 139 3.08 -8.64 8.15
C LEU A 139 2.96 -7.21 7.63
N THR A 140 3.14 -7.01 6.33
CA THR A 140 3.10 -5.70 5.68
C THR A 140 2.18 -5.74 4.47
N ALA A 141 1.27 -4.77 4.39
CA ALA A 141 0.39 -4.62 3.24
C ALA A 141 0.36 -3.16 2.75
N ASP A 142 0.40 -2.98 1.43
CA ASP A 142 0.38 -1.67 0.77
C ASP A 142 -0.66 -1.66 -0.35
N PHE A 143 -1.71 -0.86 -0.19
CA PHE A 143 -2.83 -0.83 -1.10
C PHE A 143 -3.10 0.59 -1.60
N LYS A 144 -3.22 0.73 -2.92
CA LYS A 144 -3.76 1.93 -3.56
C LYS A 144 -4.97 1.54 -4.39
N MET A 145 -6.13 2.06 -4.00
CA MET A 145 -7.42 1.67 -4.55
C MET A 145 -8.45 2.77 -4.31
N THR A 146 -9.63 2.63 -4.89
CA THR A 146 -10.73 3.57 -4.63
C THR A 146 -11.26 3.38 -3.21
N GLN A 147 -11.86 4.45 -2.68
CA GLN A 147 -12.48 4.48 -1.36
C GLN A 147 -13.48 3.34 -1.14
N ALA A 148 -14.40 3.13 -2.09
CA ALA A 148 -15.43 2.08 -2.02
C ALA A 148 -14.80 0.67 -1.89
N VAL A 149 -13.73 0.41 -2.63
CA VAL A 149 -13.03 -0.88 -2.62
C VAL A 149 -12.34 -1.14 -1.28
N ILE A 150 -11.80 -0.11 -0.62
CA ILE A 150 -11.23 -0.26 0.72
C ILE A 150 -12.31 -0.70 1.72
N CYS A 151 -13.50 -0.12 1.67
CA CYS A 151 -14.60 -0.51 2.57
C CYS A 151 -14.94 -2.00 2.45
N GLU A 152 -15.01 -2.49 1.22
CA GLU A 152 -15.28 -3.90 0.92
C GLU A 152 -14.17 -4.80 1.48
N LEU A 153 -12.91 -4.36 1.37
CA LEU A 153 -11.74 -5.18 1.70
C LEU A 153 -11.25 -5.06 3.14
N VAL A 154 -11.68 -4.05 3.92
CA VAL A 154 -11.26 -3.93 5.33
C VAL A 154 -11.60 -5.20 6.11
N HIS A 155 -12.78 -5.81 5.88
CA HIS A 155 -13.11 -7.07 6.53
C HIS A 155 -12.18 -8.19 6.10
N THR A 156 -11.91 -8.32 4.80
CA THR A 156 -10.94 -9.25 4.23
C THR A 156 -9.56 -9.11 4.89
N PHE A 157 -9.06 -7.89 5.07
CA PHE A 157 -7.77 -7.66 5.70
C PHE A 157 -7.74 -8.09 7.16
N THR A 158 -8.77 -7.73 7.94
CA THR A 158 -8.84 -8.12 9.36
C THR A 158 -9.01 -9.62 9.57
N THR A 159 -9.73 -10.29 8.68
CA THR A 159 -10.00 -11.73 8.76
C THR A 159 -8.79 -12.55 8.32
N TYR A 160 -8.17 -12.18 7.20
CA TYR A 160 -7.12 -12.98 6.61
C TYR A 160 -5.73 -12.52 7.01
N PHE A 161 -5.45 -11.22 7.19
CA PHE A 161 -4.13 -10.73 7.61
C PHE A 161 -4.03 -10.59 9.14
N THR A 162 -4.28 -11.69 9.86
CA THR A 162 -4.36 -11.66 11.33
C THR A 162 -3.06 -11.24 12.02
N ARG A 163 -1.91 -11.35 11.34
CA ARG A 163 -0.58 -10.95 11.84
C ARG A 163 -0.11 -9.58 11.33
N LEU A 164 -0.95 -8.84 10.61
CA LEU A 164 -0.60 -7.56 9.99
C LEU A 164 -0.07 -6.56 11.01
N ARG A 165 1.14 -6.03 10.76
CA ARG A 165 1.83 -5.04 11.61
C ARG A 165 1.91 -3.67 10.97
N THR A 166 2.03 -3.62 9.65
CA THR A 166 2.08 -2.37 8.88
C THR A 166 1.06 -2.41 7.76
N LEU A 167 0.23 -1.38 7.69
CA LEU A 167 -0.76 -1.19 6.64
C LEU A 167 -0.56 0.20 6.02
N SER A 168 -0.40 0.25 4.71
CA SER A 168 -0.39 1.46 3.91
C SER A 168 -1.62 1.48 3.02
N LEU A 169 -2.40 2.57 3.08
CA LEU A 169 -3.58 2.79 2.27
C LEU A 169 -3.45 4.13 1.56
N GLU A 170 -3.61 4.12 0.24
CA GLU A 170 -3.63 5.31 -0.60
C GLU A 170 -4.99 5.47 -1.30
N PHE A 171 -5.57 6.66 -1.16
CA PHE A 171 -6.88 7.03 -1.68
C PHE A 171 -6.73 8.06 -2.81
N GLY A 172 -7.25 7.76 -4.01
CA GLY A 172 -7.23 8.68 -5.16
C GLY A 172 -8.52 9.51 -5.36
N HIS A 173 -8.35 10.77 -5.84
CA HIS A 173 -9.31 11.83 -6.29
C HIS A 173 -10.68 11.35 -6.87
N MET A 174 -11.85 12.03 -6.78
CA MET A 174 -12.32 13.40 -6.45
C MET A 174 -13.62 13.34 -5.60
N GLY A 175 -13.81 14.32 -4.71
CA GLY A 175 -15.09 14.54 -4.02
C GLY A 175 -15.32 13.67 -2.78
N MET A 176 -14.25 13.33 -2.06
CA MET A 176 -14.34 12.43 -0.90
C MET A 176 -15.22 13.02 0.20
N ASP A 177 -16.45 12.53 0.28
CA ASP A 177 -17.16 12.44 1.56
C ASP A 177 -16.42 11.40 2.40
N LEU A 178 -15.53 11.87 3.27
CA LEU A 178 -14.76 11.01 4.18
C LEU A 178 -15.66 10.26 5.19
N TYR A 179 -16.96 10.53 5.22
CA TYR A 179 -17.98 9.87 6.07
C TYR A 179 -18.27 8.40 5.72
N PHE A 180 -17.58 7.82 4.74
CA PHE A 180 -17.81 6.44 4.30
C PHE A 180 -17.48 5.35 5.33
N LEU A 181 -16.75 5.69 6.40
CA LEU A 181 -16.42 4.78 7.49
C LEU A 181 -17.38 4.93 8.69
N ASP A 182 -18.62 5.36 8.47
CA ASP A 182 -19.65 5.54 9.50
C ASP A 182 -20.16 4.21 10.11
N HIS A 183 -19.51 3.09 9.80
CA HIS A 183 -19.80 1.77 10.37
C HIS A 183 -18.63 1.28 11.24
N ALA A 184 -18.95 0.48 12.25
CA ALA A 184 -17.94 -0.12 13.11
C ALA A 184 -17.05 -1.07 12.28
N LEU A 185 -15.78 -0.68 12.10
CA LEU A 185 -14.80 -1.49 11.41
C LEU A 185 -14.33 -2.65 12.30
N PRO A 186 -14.05 -3.83 11.71
CA PRO A 186 -13.38 -4.90 12.42
C PRO A 186 -12.00 -4.46 12.92
N LYS A 187 -11.54 -5.06 14.02
CA LYS A 187 -10.31 -4.63 14.69
C LYS A 187 -9.05 -5.20 14.05
N PHE A 188 -8.08 -4.33 13.79
CA PHE A 188 -6.70 -4.70 13.46
C PHE A 188 -5.89 -4.94 14.73
N ASN A 189 -6.04 -6.13 15.33
CA ASN A 189 -5.49 -6.45 16.65
C ASN A 189 -3.94 -6.49 16.72
N ASN A 190 -3.24 -6.56 15.59
CA ASN A 190 -1.77 -6.61 15.57
C ASN A 190 -1.11 -5.40 14.89
N LEU A 191 -1.90 -4.47 14.37
CA LEU A 191 -1.39 -3.33 13.61
C LEU A 191 -0.65 -2.36 14.52
N LYS A 192 0.59 -2.03 14.15
CA LYS A 192 1.48 -1.10 14.86
C LYS A 192 1.75 0.16 14.06
N VAL A 193 1.73 0.07 12.73
CA VAL A 193 2.01 1.19 11.83
C VAL A 193 0.87 1.30 10.82
N LEU A 194 0.29 2.49 10.72
CA LEU A 194 -0.71 2.84 9.72
C LEU A 194 -0.19 4.03 8.90
N VAL A 195 -0.14 3.87 7.58
CA VAL A 195 0.19 4.93 6.63
C VAL A 195 -1.06 5.23 5.80
N LEU A 196 -1.49 6.49 5.81
CA LEU A 196 -2.64 6.98 5.05
C LEU A 196 -2.17 8.06 4.07
N LYS A 197 -2.27 7.77 2.78
CA LYS A 197 -1.95 8.71 1.70
C LYS A 197 -3.24 9.18 1.06
N LEU A 198 -3.50 10.48 1.13
CA LEU A 198 -4.73 11.10 0.68
C LEU A 198 -4.40 12.07 -0.45
N SER A 199 -4.79 11.72 -1.67
CA SER A 199 -4.51 12.52 -2.87
C SER A 199 -5.73 13.28 -3.34
N GLY A 200 -5.50 14.50 -3.81
CA GLY A 200 -6.55 15.33 -4.39
C GLY A 200 -7.42 16.05 -3.36
N MET A 201 -6.83 16.43 -2.24
CA MET A 201 -7.55 16.97 -1.09
C MET A 201 -7.94 18.43 -1.28
N GLU A 202 -9.11 18.77 -0.75
CA GLU A 202 -9.55 20.14 -0.46
C GLU A 202 -9.59 20.34 1.06
N ASP A 203 -9.70 21.58 1.54
CA ASP A 203 -9.65 21.90 2.98
C ASP A 203 -10.96 21.57 3.71
N VAL A 204 -11.29 20.28 3.77
CA VAL A 204 -12.47 19.69 4.41
C VAL A 204 -12.09 18.81 5.60
N SER A 205 -13.07 18.50 6.46
CA SER A 205 -12.83 17.70 7.68
C SER A 205 -12.22 16.33 7.38
N LEU A 206 -11.05 16.03 7.96
CA LEU A 206 -10.41 14.72 7.85
C LEU A 206 -10.90 13.71 8.90
N LEU A 207 -11.94 14.02 9.68
CA LEU A 207 -12.41 13.11 10.73
C LEU A 207 -12.96 11.79 10.20
N GLY A 208 -13.33 11.74 8.92
CA GLY A 208 -13.84 10.52 8.32
C GLY A 208 -12.81 9.40 8.20
N ILE A 209 -11.51 9.67 8.35
CA ILE A 209 -10.47 8.61 8.42
C ILE A 209 -10.29 8.04 9.84
N THR A 210 -10.85 8.68 10.87
CA THR A 210 -10.60 8.24 12.25
C THR A 210 -11.12 6.84 12.57
N PRO A 211 -12.20 6.31 11.95
CA PRO A 211 -12.61 4.93 12.19
C PRO A 211 -11.51 3.89 11.90
N LEU A 212 -10.62 4.11 10.91
CA LEU A 212 -9.45 3.23 10.69
C LEU A 212 -8.44 3.27 11.83
N ILE A 213 -8.24 4.46 12.40
CA ILE A 213 -7.37 4.66 13.57
C ILE A 213 -8.01 3.97 14.79
N GLU A 214 -9.33 4.16 14.98
CA GLU A 214 -10.13 3.58 16.06
C GLU A 214 -10.21 2.05 15.97
N ALA A 215 -10.20 1.49 14.76
CA ALA A 215 -10.12 0.05 14.50
C ALA A 215 -8.74 -0.56 14.84
N SER A 216 -7.75 0.26 15.18
CA SER A 216 -6.36 -0.15 15.38
C SER A 216 -5.92 0.06 16.84
N PRO A 217 -6.41 -0.73 17.80
CA PRO A 217 -6.28 -0.44 19.25
C PRO A 217 -4.84 -0.43 19.77
N TYR A 218 -3.91 -1.08 19.06
CA TYR A 218 -2.49 -1.14 19.41
C TYR A 218 -1.59 -0.37 18.47
N LEU A 219 -2.16 0.57 17.69
CA LEU A 219 -1.41 1.42 16.79
C LEU A 219 -0.36 2.22 17.56
N GLN A 220 0.88 2.19 17.09
CA GLN A 220 2.02 2.89 17.71
C GLN A 220 2.48 4.08 16.89
N LYS A 221 2.39 3.98 15.56
CA LYS A 221 2.81 5.01 14.62
C LYS A 221 1.73 5.25 13.56
N LEU A 222 1.39 6.51 13.36
CA LEU A 222 0.50 6.97 12.30
C LEU A 222 1.27 7.92 11.38
N HIS A 223 1.26 7.64 10.08
CA HIS A 223 1.77 8.54 9.06
C HIS A 223 0.61 8.96 8.15
N ILE A 224 0.34 10.26 8.11
CA ILE A 224 -0.61 10.90 7.20
C ILE A 224 0.19 11.66 6.16
N GLU A 225 -0.15 11.46 4.89
CA GLU A 225 0.45 12.17 3.76
C GLU A 225 -0.69 12.79 2.93
N LEU A 226 -0.71 14.12 2.86
CA LEU A 226 -1.71 14.86 2.10
C LEU A 226 -1.11 15.43 0.82
N GLU A 227 -1.80 15.21 -0.28
CA GLU A 227 -1.58 15.88 -1.55
C GLU A 227 -2.82 16.71 -1.90
N TRP A 228 -2.64 18.02 -2.04
CA TRP A 228 -3.72 18.99 -2.18
C TRP A 228 -4.09 19.24 -3.64
N ALA A 229 -5.37 19.13 -3.97
CA ALA A 229 -5.93 19.61 -5.24
C ALA A 229 -6.14 21.13 -5.22
N LYS A 230 -6.63 21.64 -4.09
CA LYS A 230 -6.87 23.07 -3.85
C LYS A 230 -6.39 23.44 -2.47
N THR A 231 -5.77 24.61 -2.37
CA THR A 231 -5.16 25.12 -1.14
C THR A 231 -5.96 26.26 -0.49
N MET A 232 -7.21 26.47 -0.92
CA MET A 232 -8.10 27.46 -0.31
C MET A 232 -8.48 26.99 1.09
N ILE A 233 -8.18 27.81 2.10
CA ILE A 233 -8.41 27.48 3.51
C ILE A 233 -9.85 27.79 3.92
N SER A 234 -10.55 26.80 4.45
CA SER A 234 -11.85 26.96 5.10
C SER A 234 -11.68 27.60 6.49
N LYS A 235 -12.67 28.40 6.88
CA LYS A 235 -12.75 29.04 8.21
C LYS A 235 -13.71 28.34 9.16
N GLU A 236 -14.03 27.08 8.89
CA GLU A 236 -14.95 26.29 9.69
C GLU A 236 -14.45 26.04 11.12
N LYS A 237 -15.40 25.72 12.00
CA LYS A 237 -15.15 25.43 13.41
C LYS A 237 -14.78 23.98 13.61
N VAL A 238 -13.77 23.73 14.45
CA VAL A 238 -13.28 22.39 14.75
C VAL A 238 -14.36 21.57 15.46
N ILE A 239 -14.73 20.43 14.87
CA ILE A 239 -15.63 19.44 15.46
C ILE A 239 -14.83 18.56 16.43
N GLN A 240 -15.42 18.26 17.59
CA GLN A 240 -14.78 17.43 18.61
C GLN A 240 -15.34 16.01 18.57
N LYS A 241 -14.49 15.04 18.17
CA LYS A 241 -14.74 13.61 18.38
C LYS A 241 -13.82 13.11 19.50
N LYS A 242 -14.37 12.34 20.43
CA LYS A 242 -13.63 11.72 21.54
C LYS A 242 -13.50 10.23 21.29
N CYS A 243 -12.26 9.75 21.16
CA CYS A 243 -11.96 8.32 21.17
C CYS A 243 -10.51 8.12 21.60
N PRO A 244 -10.24 7.61 22.82
CA PRO A 244 -8.88 7.57 23.35
C PRO A 244 -8.02 6.52 22.63
N HIS A 245 -6.86 6.96 22.14
CA HIS A 245 -5.82 6.11 21.56
C HIS A 245 -4.75 5.82 22.62
N GLN A 246 -4.72 4.60 23.14
CA GLN A 246 -3.86 4.25 24.28
C GLN A 246 -2.40 4.02 23.92
N HIS A 247 -2.11 3.61 22.68
CA HIS A 247 -0.79 3.14 22.28
C HIS A 247 -0.09 4.02 21.24
N LEU A 248 -0.79 5.01 20.68
CA LEU A 248 -0.25 5.87 19.62
C LEU A 248 0.82 6.79 20.18
N LYS A 249 2.08 6.57 19.80
CA LYS A 249 3.27 7.27 20.29
C LYS A 249 3.81 8.30 19.31
N GLU A 250 3.72 8.03 18.02
CA GLU A 250 4.31 8.86 16.98
C GLU A 250 3.29 9.17 15.89
N VAL A 251 3.17 10.46 15.55
CA VAL A 251 2.40 10.93 14.40
C VAL A 251 3.34 11.69 13.47
N ILE A 252 3.42 11.24 12.21
CA ILE A 252 4.04 11.99 11.11
C ILE A 252 2.91 12.54 10.24
N TYR A 253 2.91 13.86 10.06
CA TYR A 253 1.91 14.55 9.26
C TYR A 253 2.61 15.29 8.13
N SER A 254 2.47 14.80 6.90
CA SER A 254 3.09 15.36 5.69
C SER A 254 2.08 16.07 4.81
N GLY A 255 2.52 17.15 4.16
CA GLY A 255 1.63 18.02 3.39
C GLY A 255 0.80 18.95 4.26
N TYR A 256 1.30 19.36 5.43
CA TYR A 256 0.56 20.27 6.31
C TYR A 256 0.40 21.65 5.68
N LEU A 257 -0.83 22.06 5.39
CA LEU A 257 -1.16 23.38 4.84
C LEU A 257 -1.44 24.40 5.95
N GLY A 258 -1.92 23.95 7.11
CA GLY A 258 -2.39 24.79 8.20
C GLY A 258 -3.85 25.24 8.04
N GLY A 259 -4.62 24.51 7.24
CA GLY A 259 -6.05 24.75 7.00
C GLY A 259 -6.97 24.21 8.10
N PHE A 260 -8.27 24.19 7.81
CA PHE A 260 -9.31 23.58 8.63
C PHE A 260 -9.05 22.07 8.85
N ALA A 261 -8.83 21.33 7.77
CA ALA A 261 -8.55 19.90 7.75
C ALA A 261 -7.43 19.52 8.72
N ASP A 262 -6.30 20.23 8.60
CA ASP A 262 -5.12 20.01 9.42
C ASP A 262 -5.38 20.30 10.89
N ARG A 263 -6.06 21.41 11.18
CA ARG A 263 -6.38 21.81 12.56
C ARG A 263 -7.31 20.81 13.22
N VAL A 264 -8.32 20.33 12.49
CA VAL A 264 -9.27 19.34 13.00
C VAL A 264 -8.55 18.04 13.35
N LEU A 265 -7.75 17.50 12.41
CA LEU A 265 -7.09 16.22 12.60
C LEU A 265 -5.99 16.28 13.67
N THR A 266 -5.14 17.32 13.65
CA THR A 266 -4.10 17.49 14.68
C THR A 266 -4.70 17.71 16.07
N THR A 267 -5.81 18.45 16.18
CA THR A 267 -6.54 18.60 17.46
C THR A 267 -7.11 17.27 17.93
N TYR A 268 -7.72 16.49 17.04
CA TYR A 268 -8.22 15.16 17.37
C TYR A 268 -7.08 14.27 17.89
N LEU A 269 -5.97 14.16 17.16
CA LEU A 269 -4.85 13.28 17.52
C LEU A 269 -4.20 13.69 18.84
N THR A 270 -3.93 14.97 19.04
CA THR A 270 -3.24 15.46 20.24
C THR A 270 -4.09 15.36 21.51
N ARG A 271 -5.42 15.50 21.40
CA ARG A 271 -6.33 15.37 22.55
C ARG A 271 -6.68 13.94 22.90
N ASN A 272 -6.73 13.07 21.91
CA ASN A 272 -7.19 11.70 22.09
C ASN A 272 -6.06 10.69 22.32
N SER A 273 -4.81 11.03 22.00
CA SER A 273 -3.69 10.08 22.09
C SER A 273 -2.98 10.18 23.44
N VAL A 274 -3.23 9.20 24.31
CA VAL A 274 -2.75 9.20 25.70
C VAL A 274 -1.25 8.88 25.79
N ALA A 275 -0.69 8.12 24.84
CA ALA A 275 0.73 7.78 24.82
C ALA A 275 1.53 8.61 23.80
N LEU A 276 0.96 9.69 23.25
CA LEU A 276 1.64 10.46 22.21
C LEU A 276 2.90 11.11 22.76
N ASP A 277 4.04 10.75 22.16
CA ASP A 277 5.36 11.21 22.52
C ASP A 277 5.88 12.22 21.49
N THR A 278 5.63 11.99 20.20
CA THR A 278 6.15 12.83 19.12
C THR A 278 5.09 13.15 18.06
N LEU A 279 5.00 14.43 17.69
CA LEU A 279 4.24 14.93 16.56
C LEU A 279 5.18 15.64 15.58
N ILE A 280 5.36 15.06 14.40
CA ILE A 280 6.20 15.60 13.32
C ILE A 280 5.29 16.21 12.26
N ILE A 281 5.48 17.50 11.97
CA ILE A 281 4.77 18.23 10.94
C ILE A 281 5.77 18.52 9.80
N ASN A 282 5.50 17.94 8.64
CA ASN A 282 6.18 18.24 7.40
C ASN A 282 5.28 19.16 6.55
N PRO A 283 5.69 20.42 6.32
CA PRO A 283 4.84 21.42 5.66
C PRO A 283 4.57 21.07 4.19
N TYR A 284 3.50 21.63 3.64
CA TYR A 284 3.22 21.57 2.21
C TYR A 284 4.33 22.25 1.40
N GLU A 285 4.97 21.51 0.49
CA GLU A 285 6.22 21.89 -0.16
C GLU A 285 6.15 23.25 -0.88
N TYR A 286 5.06 23.49 -1.62
CA TYR A 286 4.89 24.71 -2.42
C TYR A 286 4.57 25.96 -1.59
N ASP A 287 4.25 25.81 -0.31
CA ASP A 287 3.99 26.93 0.61
C ASP A 287 4.63 26.69 1.98
N ALA A 288 5.83 26.10 1.96
CA ALA A 288 6.42 25.51 3.17
C ALA A 288 6.64 26.55 4.27
N GLN A 289 7.03 27.78 3.91
CA GLN A 289 7.30 28.82 4.89
C GLN A 289 6.04 29.28 5.62
N GLU A 290 4.95 29.56 4.89
CA GLU A 290 3.70 30.01 5.52
C GLU A 290 3.00 28.85 6.23
N ALA A 291 3.11 27.63 5.70
CA ALA A 291 2.66 26.42 6.38
C ALA A 291 3.35 26.22 7.74
N ARG A 292 4.67 26.44 7.83
CA ARG A 292 5.41 26.43 9.12
C ARG A 292 4.92 27.50 10.08
N VAL A 293 4.69 28.72 9.60
CA VAL A 293 4.16 29.83 10.42
C VAL A 293 2.79 29.46 11.00
N ARG A 294 1.90 28.93 10.15
CA ARG A 294 0.59 28.42 10.57
C ARG A 294 0.72 27.27 11.58
N ALA A 295 1.58 26.29 11.32
CA ALA A 295 1.81 25.16 12.22
C ALA A 295 2.27 25.63 13.61
N ARG A 296 3.24 26.55 13.68
CA ARG A 296 3.69 27.16 14.95
C ARG A 296 2.55 27.85 15.67
N ARG A 297 1.78 28.69 14.96
CA ARG A 297 0.62 29.39 15.53
C ARG A 297 -0.45 28.43 16.09
N HIS A 298 -0.63 27.27 15.45
CA HIS A 298 -1.69 26.32 15.80
C HIS A 298 -1.28 25.29 16.86
N LEU A 299 0.00 24.91 16.92
CA LEU A 299 0.45 23.77 17.73
C LEU A 299 1.41 24.17 18.85
N GLN A 300 2.26 25.18 18.64
CA GLN A 300 3.26 25.57 19.63
C GLN A 300 2.58 26.16 20.87
N GLY A 301 2.90 25.60 22.04
CA GLY A 301 2.26 25.96 23.32
C GLY A 301 0.81 25.50 23.50
N LYS A 302 0.21 24.85 22.48
CA LYS A 302 -1.19 24.39 22.49
C LYS A 302 -1.34 22.88 22.64
N ILE A 303 -0.29 22.11 22.37
CA ILE A 303 -0.26 20.66 22.59
C ILE A 303 0.27 20.33 24.00
N PRO A 304 -0.01 19.13 24.56
CA PRO A 304 0.49 18.74 25.88
C PRO A 304 2.02 18.85 25.96
N LYS A 305 2.54 19.40 27.06
CA LYS A 305 3.98 19.66 27.25
C LYS A 305 4.89 18.44 27.08
N ARG A 306 4.35 17.24 27.32
CA ARG A 306 5.08 15.96 27.14
C ARG A 306 5.33 15.59 25.67
N VAL A 307 4.54 16.14 24.75
CA VAL A 307 4.65 15.81 23.32
C VAL A 307 5.76 16.64 22.69
N LYS A 308 6.75 15.97 22.12
CA LYS A 308 7.78 16.59 21.29
C LYS A 308 7.18 17.00 19.95
N LEU A 309 7.01 18.31 19.74
CA LEU A 309 6.63 18.88 18.44
C LEU A 309 7.88 19.12 17.59
N VAL A 310 7.92 18.54 16.40
CA VAL A 310 8.93 18.82 15.37
C VAL A 310 8.22 19.41 14.17
N ILE A 311 8.60 20.62 13.76
CA ILE A 311 8.12 21.25 12.51
C ILE A 311 9.33 21.33 11.59
N LEU A 312 9.30 20.57 10.50
CA LEU A 312 10.34 20.55 9.47
C LEU A 312 10.25 21.78 8.57
#